data_AF-A0A2M8EMK9-F1
#
_entry.id   AF-A0A2M8EMK9-F1
#
_cell.length_a   1.000
_cell.length_b   1.000
_cell.length_c   1.000
_cell.angle_alpha   90.00
_cell.angle_beta   90.00
_cell.angle_gamma   90.00
#
_symmetry.space_group_name_H-M   'P 1'
#
loop_
_entity.id
_entity.type
_entity.pdbx_description
1 polymer ?
#
loop_
_entity_poly.entity_id
_entity_poly.type
_entity_poly.pdbx_seq_one_letter_code
_entity_poly.pdbx_strand_id
1 'polypeptide(L)'
;MNYYKEYTDVDLSTLLDWEKDVIEKLKEVVKICGQIYAKQKNSECIGGNFYPCNIQKEQIELASKSDPEILSSYTMVEIGDNGELVAVRYSVKFKKEISRMCQIIEDVAKIYESNDFDLYSVYLKQMSLDLKNDNYEESEKLWLKIDWKVKIDIKFGPIETYQDKLFGIKRAFQANLRITDDVDSNNIGEYIDLAYALAAYSRQNKAESASSQRKVIVRVDRVVAMSGWHADLTPRSSNYPADISQIALGSKILIYTNNILLIQEAISRIISDLFVLTSNDLANNYDLSAVRICTLHEIAETVSKQEHPKDYGNFGQIEDSFTELNADMAGLKIASYQVLKGVFSAGDYKLLIIEFLADALRGWIYGKANAGGLRVFSDTYKVILNYLLQESALKINSDSKLEVDLSGVYTYVDILNKNLHTYLVAQDKESVEKLFSKYSSEDILSKLEKRLEDIVFRKE
;
A
#
# COMPACT_ATOMS: atom_id res chain seq x y z
N MET A 1 -12.09 5.30 -21.47
CA MET A 1 -10.78 4.89 -20.94
C MET A 1 -11.00 3.58 -20.18
N ASN A 2 -10.38 2.46 -20.58
CA ASN A 2 -10.75 1.11 -20.10
C ASN A 2 -10.10 0.73 -18.76
N TYR A 3 -10.01 1.65 -17.78
CA TYR A 3 -9.42 1.43 -16.44
C TYR A 3 -8.21 0.48 -16.46
N TYR A 4 -7.30 0.74 -17.41
CA TYR A 4 -6.17 -0.12 -17.77
C TYR A 4 -4.98 0.79 -18.01
N LYS A 5 -3.84 0.46 -17.39
CA LYS A 5 -2.57 1.14 -17.54
C LYS A 5 -1.49 0.11 -17.81
N GLU A 6 -0.65 0.37 -18.80
CA GLU A 6 0.52 -0.44 -19.16
C GLU A 6 1.76 0.43 -19.08
N TYR A 7 2.84 -0.10 -18.52
CA TYR A 7 4.16 0.53 -18.50
C TYR A 7 4.99 -0.03 -19.65
N THR A 8 5.27 0.81 -20.64
CA THR A 8 6.02 0.41 -21.83
C THR A 8 7.54 0.46 -21.64
N ASP A 9 8.01 1.01 -20.52
CA ASP A 9 9.40 1.24 -20.16
C ASP A 9 9.97 0.16 -19.23
N VAL A 10 9.20 -0.88 -18.93
CA VAL A 10 9.68 -2.02 -18.14
C VAL A 10 10.63 -2.86 -18.99
N ASP A 11 11.88 -2.97 -18.56
CA ASP A 11 12.87 -3.81 -19.23
C ASP A 11 12.54 -5.29 -19.05
N LEU A 12 12.24 -5.97 -20.17
CA LEU A 12 11.96 -7.40 -20.22
C LEU A 12 13.13 -8.20 -20.82
N SER A 13 14.27 -7.56 -21.08
CA SER A 13 15.41 -8.18 -21.79
C SER A 13 16.01 -9.36 -21.04
N THR A 14 15.95 -9.35 -19.71
CA THR A 14 16.47 -10.39 -18.82
C THR A 14 15.54 -11.60 -18.66
N LEU A 15 14.33 -11.54 -19.22
CA LEU A 15 13.36 -12.63 -19.17
C LEU A 15 13.58 -13.66 -20.28
N LEU A 16 13.29 -14.92 -19.94
CA LEU A 16 13.23 -16.04 -20.86
C LEU A 16 12.08 -15.86 -21.87
N ASP A 17 12.14 -16.53 -23.02
CA ASP A 17 11.11 -16.38 -24.05
C ASP A 17 9.73 -16.82 -23.57
N TRP A 18 9.65 -17.89 -22.76
CA TRP A 18 8.39 -18.33 -22.18
C TRP A 18 7.86 -17.33 -21.14
N GLU A 19 8.74 -16.64 -20.40
CA GLU A 19 8.36 -15.59 -19.45
C GLU A 19 7.73 -14.40 -20.20
N LYS A 20 8.32 -13.99 -21.33
CA LYS A 20 7.77 -12.93 -22.20
C LYS A 20 6.40 -13.32 -22.77
N ASP A 21 6.24 -14.56 -23.24
CA ASP A 21 4.94 -15.07 -23.72
C ASP A 21 3.89 -15.07 -22.60
N VAL A 22 4.27 -15.46 -21.38
CA VAL A 22 3.39 -15.39 -20.19
C VAL A 22 2.95 -13.95 -19.92
N ILE A 23 3.85 -12.96 -19.99
CA ILE A 23 3.49 -11.55 -19.79
C ILE A 23 2.42 -11.11 -20.79
N GLU A 24 2.58 -11.42 -22.08
CA GLU A 24 1.62 -11.01 -23.11
C GLU A 24 0.24 -11.66 -22.89
N LYS A 25 0.21 -12.93 -22.48
CA LYS A 25 -1.02 -13.61 -22.08
C LYS A 25 -1.67 -12.94 -20.86
N LEU A 26 -0.90 -12.65 -19.82
CA LEU A 26 -1.41 -12.03 -18.59
C LEU A 26 -1.87 -10.59 -18.79
N LYS A 27 -1.28 -9.82 -19.72
CA LYS A 27 -1.78 -8.50 -20.11
C LYS A 27 -3.22 -8.55 -20.63
N GLU A 28 -3.61 -9.62 -21.31
CA GLU A 28 -5.02 -9.81 -21.74
C GLU A 28 -5.95 -10.00 -20.54
N VAL A 29 -5.53 -10.75 -19.51
CA VAL A 29 -6.28 -10.90 -18.25
C VAL A 29 -6.48 -9.55 -17.55
N VAL A 30 -5.41 -8.72 -17.50
CA VAL A 30 -5.48 -7.37 -16.94
C VAL A 30 -6.47 -6.50 -17.72
N LYS A 31 -6.47 -6.57 -19.06
CA LYS A 31 -7.44 -5.83 -19.90
C LYS A 31 -8.88 -6.26 -19.62
N ILE A 32 -9.13 -7.57 -19.46
CA ILE A 32 -10.47 -8.09 -19.16
C ILE A 32 -10.95 -7.61 -17.78
N CYS A 33 -10.08 -7.62 -16.77
CA CYS A 33 -10.42 -7.07 -15.45
C CYS A 33 -10.82 -5.59 -15.53
N GLY A 34 -10.10 -4.77 -16.30
CA GLY A 34 -10.46 -3.36 -16.54
C GLY A 34 -11.81 -3.18 -17.24
N GLN A 35 -12.17 -4.09 -18.16
CA GLN A 35 -13.49 -4.09 -18.82
C GLN A 35 -14.63 -4.42 -17.85
N ILE A 36 -14.44 -5.39 -16.95
CA ILE A 36 -15.43 -5.72 -15.92
C ILE A 36 -15.54 -4.56 -14.93
N TYR A 37 -14.42 -4.02 -14.47
CA TYR A 37 -14.39 -2.87 -13.57
C TYR A 37 -15.14 -1.67 -14.14
N ALA A 38 -15.02 -1.42 -15.46
CA ALA A 38 -15.77 -0.36 -16.12
C ALA A 38 -17.29 -0.50 -16.01
N LYS A 39 -17.79 -1.74 -15.90
CA LYS A 39 -19.22 -2.04 -15.69
C LYS A 39 -19.61 -1.90 -14.22
N GLN A 40 -18.67 -2.03 -13.29
CA GLN A 40 -18.90 -1.96 -11.84
C GLN A 40 -18.79 -0.54 -11.28
N LYS A 41 -17.80 0.23 -11.75
CA LYS A 41 -17.58 1.60 -11.28
C LYS A 41 -18.60 2.57 -11.85
N ASN A 42 -19.22 3.35 -10.98
CA ASN A 42 -20.06 4.48 -11.34
C ASN A 42 -19.94 5.55 -10.26
N SER A 43 -19.36 6.70 -10.60
CA SER A 43 -19.16 7.80 -9.64
C SER A 43 -20.43 8.57 -9.31
N GLU A 44 -21.50 8.41 -10.09
CA GLU A 44 -22.79 9.07 -9.88
C GLU A 44 -23.67 8.32 -8.86
N CYS A 45 -23.32 7.06 -8.53
CA CYS A 45 -24.08 6.19 -7.64
C CYS A 45 -23.19 5.76 -6.48
N ILE A 46 -23.64 5.99 -5.23
CA ILE A 46 -22.85 5.69 -4.02
C ILE A 46 -22.46 4.20 -3.95
N GLY A 47 -23.37 3.31 -4.35
CA GLY A 47 -23.11 1.87 -4.43
C GLY A 47 -22.46 1.40 -5.73
N GLY A 48 -21.85 2.30 -6.51
CA GLY A 48 -21.42 2.01 -7.88
C GLY A 48 -22.58 1.48 -8.74
N ASN A 49 -22.27 0.65 -9.72
CA ASN A 49 -23.28 -0.13 -10.44
C ASN A 49 -23.59 -1.47 -9.72
N PHE A 50 -23.01 -1.73 -8.54
CA PHE A 50 -23.26 -2.98 -7.81
C PHE A 50 -24.71 -3.11 -7.34
N TYR A 51 -25.38 -1.97 -7.15
CA TYR A 51 -26.80 -1.89 -6.82
C TYR A 51 -27.50 -0.92 -7.78
N PRO A 52 -28.83 -1.06 -8.01
CA PRO A 52 -29.54 -0.10 -8.84
C PRO A 52 -29.51 1.30 -8.21
N CYS A 53 -29.10 2.31 -8.99
CA CYS A 53 -28.79 3.65 -8.50
C CYS A 53 -29.97 4.39 -7.83
N ASN A 54 -31.19 4.03 -8.20
CA ASN A 54 -32.44 4.64 -7.73
C ASN A 54 -33.04 3.93 -6.51
N ILE A 55 -32.38 2.90 -5.97
CA ILE A 55 -32.89 2.11 -4.84
C ILE A 55 -32.20 2.55 -3.55
N GLN A 56 -32.99 2.82 -2.52
CA GLN A 56 -32.48 3.28 -1.23
C GLN A 56 -31.82 2.14 -0.45
N LYS A 57 -30.88 2.49 0.43
CA LYS A 57 -30.12 1.55 1.26
C LYS A 57 -31.04 0.61 2.05
N GLU A 58 -32.09 1.15 2.65
CA GLU A 58 -33.04 0.42 3.50
C GLU A 58 -33.84 -0.62 2.70
N GLN A 59 -34.10 -0.36 1.41
CA GLN A 59 -34.80 -1.31 0.54
C GLN A 59 -33.89 -2.50 0.20
N ILE A 60 -32.60 -2.24 -0.02
CA ILE A 60 -31.59 -3.28 -0.25
C ILE A 60 -31.44 -4.14 1.02
N GLU A 61 -31.34 -3.51 2.20
CA GLU A 61 -31.27 -4.21 3.49
C GLU A 61 -32.52 -5.03 3.80
N LEU A 62 -33.70 -4.57 3.38
CA LEU A 62 -34.93 -5.34 3.55
C LEU A 62 -34.94 -6.55 2.63
N ALA A 63 -34.59 -6.38 1.35
CA ALA A 63 -34.53 -7.47 0.38
C ALA A 63 -33.47 -8.51 0.77
N SER A 64 -32.36 -8.09 1.36
CA SER A 64 -31.29 -9.00 1.79
C SER A 64 -31.67 -9.93 2.94
N LYS A 65 -32.78 -9.66 3.64
CA LYS A 65 -33.31 -10.57 4.66
C LYS A 65 -33.91 -11.83 4.05
N SER A 66 -34.51 -11.71 2.86
CA SER A 66 -35.05 -12.85 2.11
C SER A 66 -34.02 -13.48 1.17
N ASP A 67 -33.11 -12.68 0.61
CA ASP A 67 -32.02 -13.14 -0.24
C ASP A 67 -30.67 -12.58 0.25
N PRO A 68 -29.98 -13.32 1.14
CA PRO A 68 -28.68 -12.89 1.65
C PRO A 68 -27.61 -12.66 0.56
N GLU A 69 -27.75 -13.25 -0.63
CA GLU A 69 -26.80 -13.04 -1.74
C GLU A 69 -26.81 -11.58 -2.22
N ILE A 70 -27.85 -10.79 -1.92
CA ILE A 70 -27.90 -9.34 -2.21
C ILE A 70 -26.75 -8.60 -1.53
N LEU A 71 -26.31 -9.05 -0.35
CA LEU A 71 -25.16 -8.51 0.37
C LEU A 71 -23.94 -9.44 0.33
N SER A 72 -23.87 -10.35 -0.65
CA SER A 72 -22.63 -11.09 -0.93
C SER A 72 -21.61 -10.18 -1.63
N SER A 73 -20.32 -10.35 -1.34
CA SER A 73 -19.23 -9.57 -1.95
C SER A 73 -19.08 -9.79 -3.47
N TYR A 74 -19.64 -10.87 -4.00
CA TYR A 74 -19.41 -11.34 -5.38
C TYR A 74 -20.67 -11.37 -6.24
N THR A 75 -21.61 -10.46 -5.97
CA THR A 75 -22.88 -10.35 -6.72
C THR A 75 -23.15 -8.91 -7.15
N MET A 76 -23.72 -8.75 -8.35
CA MET A 76 -24.40 -7.52 -8.76
C MET A 76 -25.87 -7.63 -8.34
N VAL A 77 -26.51 -6.53 -7.95
CA VAL A 77 -27.94 -6.50 -7.63
C VAL A 77 -28.68 -5.81 -8.77
N GLU A 78 -29.69 -6.49 -9.30
CA GLU A 78 -30.49 -6.05 -10.44
C GLU A 78 -31.98 -6.05 -10.11
N ILE A 79 -32.76 -5.33 -10.90
CA ILE A 79 -34.23 -5.34 -10.80
C ILE A 79 -34.72 -6.50 -11.67
N GLY A 80 -35.40 -7.46 -11.04
CA GLY A 80 -36.02 -8.61 -11.70
C GLY A 80 -37.32 -8.27 -12.42
N ASP A 81 -37.89 -9.26 -13.10
CA ASP A 81 -39.05 -9.10 -13.97
C ASP A 81 -40.32 -8.64 -13.21
N ASN A 82 -40.43 -8.92 -11.89
CA ASN A 82 -41.56 -8.50 -11.06
C ASN A 82 -41.25 -7.23 -10.25
N GLY A 83 -40.12 -6.56 -10.53
CA GLY A 83 -39.66 -5.37 -9.81
C GLY A 83 -38.94 -5.66 -8.49
N GLU A 84 -38.67 -6.92 -8.18
CA GLU A 84 -37.89 -7.35 -7.01
C GLU A 84 -36.39 -7.13 -7.22
N LEU A 85 -35.62 -7.04 -6.12
CA LEU A 85 -34.16 -7.05 -6.19
C LEU A 85 -33.65 -8.48 -6.26
N VAL A 86 -32.78 -8.77 -7.22
CA VAL A 86 -32.20 -10.10 -7.44
C VAL A 86 -30.67 -9.99 -7.41
N ALA A 87 -30.03 -10.88 -6.65
CA ALA A 87 -28.58 -11.03 -6.67
C ALA A 87 -28.12 -11.89 -7.86
N VAL A 88 -27.22 -11.34 -8.69
CA VAL A 88 -26.59 -12.02 -9.81
C VAL A 88 -25.10 -12.18 -9.53
N ARG A 89 -24.68 -13.43 -9.32
CA ARG A 89 -23.27 -13.81 -9.12
C ARG A 89 -22.37 -13.35 -10.26
N TYR A 90 -21.13 -12.94 -9.94
CA TYR A 90 -20.18 -12.45 -10.94
C TYR A 90 -19.82 -13.51 -11.98
N SER A 91 -19.65 -14.78 -11.57
CA SER A 91 -19.46 -15.92 -12.49
C SER A 91 -20.56 -16.05 -13.54
N VAL A 92 -21.79 -15.60 -13.22
CA VAL A 92 -22.93 -15.56 -14.14
C VAL A 92 -22.93 -14.26 -14.93
N LYS A 93 -22.84 -13.11 -14.26
CA LYS A 93 -22.94 -11.77 -14.87
C LYS A 93 -21.84 -11.52 -15.91
N PHE A 94 -20.62 -11.98 -15.63
CA PHE A 94 -19.43 -11.77 -16.44
C PHE A 94 -18.91 -13.09 -17.04
N LYS A 95 -19.80 -14.06 -17.28
CA LYS A 95 -19.45 -15.41 -17.74
C LYS A 95 -18.53 -15.43 -18.95
N LYS A 96 -18.76 -14.55 -19.93
CA LYS A 96 -17.95 -14.50 -21.17
C LYS A 96 -16.52 -14.06 -20.87
N GLU A 97 -16.37 -12.96 -20.13
CA GLU A 97 -15.09 -12.40 -19.70
C GLU A 97 -14.33 -13.37 -18.80
N ILE A 98 -15.00 -13.95 -17.81
CA ILE A 98 -14.43 -14.95 -16.89
C ILE A 98 -13.98 -16.20 -17.65
N SER A 99 -14.80 -16.73 -18.57
CA SER A 99 -14.41 -17.90 -19.37
C SER A 99 -13.13 -17.65 -20.17
N ARG A 100 -12.96 -16.45 -20.72
CA ARG A 100 -11.74 -16.07 -21.43
C ARG A 100 -10.54 -15.97 -20.50
N MET A 101 -10.69 -15.34 -19.33
CA MET A 101 -9.62 -15.28 -18.33
C MET A 101 -9.20 -16.69 -17.88
N CYS A 102 -10.15 -17.57 -17.58
CA CYS A 102 -9.88 -18.95 -17.17
C CYS A 102 -9.07 -19.72 -18.22
N GLN A 103 -9.40 -19.60 -19.51
CA GLN A 103 -8.62 -20.24 -20.59
C GLN A 103 -7.15 -19.78 -20.56
N ILE A 104 -6.93 -18.47 -20.51
CA ILE A 104 -5.58 -17.90 -20.50
C ILE A 104 -4.80 -18.35 -19.26
N ILE A 105 -5.42 -18.28 -18.09
CA ILE A 105 -4.79 -18.61 -16.82
C ILE A 105 -4.47 -20.11 -16.71
N GLU A 106 -5.35 -20.98 -17.21
CA GLU A 106 -5.09 -22.43 -17.26
C GLU A 106 -3.93 -22.77 -18.21
N ASP A 107 -3.78 -22.05 -19.33
CA ASP A 107 -2.65 -22.23 -20.23
C ASP A 107 -1.34 -21.72 -19.61
N VAL A 108 -1.36 -20.55 -18.95
CA VAL A 108 -0.22 -20.04 -18.18
C VAL A 108 0.17 -21.01 -17.05
N ALA A 109 -0.81 -21.60 -16.36
CA ALA A 109 -0.56 -22.57 -15.31
C ALA A 109 0.21 -23.81 -15.82
N LYS A 110 -0.08 -24.29 -17.03
CA LYS A 110 0.67 -25.40 -17.66
C LYS A 110 2.11 -25.00 -17.99
N ILE A 111 2.33 -23.74 -18.38
CA ILE A 111 3.68 -23.22 -18.64
C ILE A 111 4.51 -23.25 -17.34
N TYR A 112 3.96 -22.76 -16.23
CA TYR A 112 4.65 -22.79 -14.93
C TYR A 112 4.88 -24.22 -14.41
N GLU A 113 3.91 -25.13 -14.59
CA GLU A 113 4.07 -26.56 -14.28
C GLU A 113 5.21 -27.18 -15.07
N SER A 114 5.34 -26.84 -16.35
CA SER A 114 6.42 -27.35 -17.22
C SER A 114 7.80 -26.75 -16.91
N ASN A 115 7.86 -25.69 -16.10
CA ASN A 115 9.08 -25.00 -15.70
C ASN A 115 9.35 -25.12 -14.19
N ASP A 116 8.85 -26.17 -13.53
CA ASP A 116 9.09 -26.51 -12.12
C ASP A 116 8.58 -25.46 -11.10
N PHE A 117 7.53 -24.71 -11.44
CA PHE A 117 6.85 -23.75 -10.54
C PHE A 117 5.48 -24.28 -10.10
N ASP A 118 5.45 -25.48 -9.51
CA ASP A 118 4.23 -26.21 -9.15
C ASP A 118 3.26 -25.38 -8.29
N LEU A 119 3.76 -24.71 -7.24
CA LEU A 119 2.92 -23.92 -6.36
C LEU A 119 2.22 -22.76 -7.11
N TYR A 120 2.91 -22.14 -8.06
CA TYR A 120 2.33 -21.07 -8.87
C TYR A 120 1.31 -21.61 -9.88
N SER A 121 1.60 -22.77 -10.49
CA SER A 121 0.64 -23.47 -11.33
C SER A 121 -0.64 -23.82 -10.57
N VAL A 122 -0.51 -24.34 -9.35
CA VAL A 122 -1.64 -24.66 -8.47
C VAL A 122 -2.43 -23.40 -8.11
N TYR A 123 -1.76 -22.30 -7.77
CA TYR A 123 -2.41 -21.01 -7.55
C TYR A 123 -3.25 -20.57 -8.75
N LEU A 124 -2.69 -20.61 -9.96
CA LEU A 124 -3.39 -20.19 -11.19
C LEU A 124 -4.57 -21.12 -11.52
N LYS A 125 -4.41 -22.44 -11.37
CA LYS A 125 -5.51 -23.41 -11.52
C LYS A 125 -6.64 -23.14 -10.51
N GLN A 126 -6.28 -22.83 -9.26
CA GLN A 126 -7.26 -22.47 -8.22
C GLN A 126 -7.95 -21.15 -8.54
N MET A 127 -7.24 -20.12 -8.99
CA MET A 127 -7.85 -18.86 -9.44
C MET A 127 -8.89 -19.07 -10.55
N SER A 128 -8.64 -19.99 -11.49
CA SER A 128 -9.63 -20.33 -12.53
C SER A 128 -10.89 -20.97 -11.93
N LEU A 129 -10.76 -21.83 -10.92
CA LEU A 129 -11.89 -22.44 -10.22
C LEU A 129 -12.67 -21.38 -9.42
N ASP A 130 -11.96 -20.51 -8.73
CA ASP A 130 -12.49 -19.46 -7.87
C ASP A 130 -13.33 -18.45 -8.67
N LEU A 131 -12.84 -18.04 -9.85
CA LEU A 131 -13.59 -17.20 -10.78
C LEU A 131 -14.89 -17.84 -11.30
N LYS A 132 -14.91 -19.17 -11.47
CA LYS A 132 -16.10 -19.89 -11.94
C LYS A 132 -17.15 -20.08 -10.84
N ASN A 133 -16.73 -20.04 -9.57
CA ASN A 133 -17.57 -20.37 -8.42
C ASN A 133 -17.85 -19.20 -7.47
N ASP A 134 -17.20 -18.05 -7.69
CA ASP A 134 -17.25 -16.88 -6.81
C ASP A 134 -16.80 -17.16 -5.36
N ASN A 135 -15.76 -17.97 -5.21
CA ASN A 135 -15.14 -18.28 -3.92
C ASN A 135 -13.61 -18.18 -4.06
N TYR A 136 -12.99 -17.18 -3.43
CA TYR A 136 -11.58 -16.81 -3.65
C TYR A 136 -10.67 -17.14 -2.45
N GLU A 137 -11.17 -17.87 -1.45
CA GLU A 137 -10.44 -18.10 -0.20
C GLU A 137 -9.18 -18.96 -0.40
N GLU A 138 -9.27 -20.00 -1.22
CA GLU A 138 -8.16 -20.94 -1.42
C GLU A 138 -7.05 -20.34 -2.28
N SER A 139 -7.40 -19.63 -3.36
CA SER A 139 -6.38 -18.94 -4.17
C SER A 139 -5.65 -17.85 -3.39
N GLU A 140 -6.33 -17.12 -2.48
CA GLU A 140 -5.67 -16.13 -1.62
C GLU A 140 -4.65 -16.82 -0.69
N LYS A 141 -5.02 -17.95 -0.05
CA LYS A 141 -4.09 -18.74 0.79
C LYS A 141 -2.88 -19.26 0.02
N LEU A 142 -3.08 -19.70 -1.22
CA LEU A 142 -1.99 -20.15 -2.09
C LEU A 142 -1.11 -18.97 -2.52
N TRP A 143 -1.72 -17.86 -2.93
CA TRP A 143 -1.02 -16.66 -3.37
C TRP A 143 -0.15 -16.09 -2.26
N LEU A 144 -0.61 -16.04 -1.01
CA LEU A 144 0.18 -15.57 0.13
C LEU A 144 1.49 -16.33 0.34
N LYS A 145 1.63 -17.56 -0.19
CA LYS A 145 2.85 -18.38 -0.10
C LYS A 145 3.81 -18.20 -1.27
N ILE A 146 3.41 -17.52 -2.35
CA ILE A 146 4.27 -17.30 -3.52
C ILE A 146 5.36 -16.28 -3.16
N ASP A 147 6.61 -16.69 -3.18
CA ASP A 147 7.75 -15.82 -2.91
C ASP A 147 8.32 -15.18 -4.19
N TRP A 148 9.43 -14.46 -4.06
CA TRP A 148 10.11 -13.74 -5.15
C TRP A 148 10.75 -14.64 -6.22
N LYS A 149 10.86 -15.96 -6.01
CA LYS A 149 11.42 -16.88 -7.01
C LYS A 149 10.56 -16.94 -8.27
N VAL A 150 9.26 -16.69 -8.14
CA VAL A 150 8.38 -16.49 -9.29
C VAL A 150 8.58 -15.07 -9.82
N LYS A 151 9.35 -14.91 -10.90
CA LYS A 151 9.68 -13.58 -11.44
C LYS A 151 8.46 -12.80 -11.89
N ILE A 152 7.53 -13.43 -12.60
CA ILE A 152 6.29 -12.80 -13.06
C ILE A 152 5.16 -13.18 -12.10
N ASP A 153 4.60 -12.18 -11.41
CA ASP A 153 3.47 -12.40 -10.50
C ASP A 153 2.27 -11.53 -10.90
N ILE A 154 1.07 -12.05 -10.69
CA ILE A 154 -0.18 -11.34 -10.91
C ILE A 154 -1.12 -11.59 -9.73
N LYS A 155 -1.77 -10.51 -9.26
CA LYS A 155 -2.97 -10.61 -8.40
C LYS A 155 -4.14 -10.03 -9.18
N PHE A 156 -5.23 -10.78 -9.34
CA PHE A 156 -6.36 -10.40 -10.17
C PHE A 156 -7.68 -11.00 -9.69
N GLY A 157 -8.80 -10.43 -10.12
CA GLY A 157 -10.15 -10.83 -9.71
C GLY A 157 -10.87 -9.75 -8.88
N PRO A 158 -12.03 -10.07 -8.27
CA PRO A 158 -12.75 -9.15 -7.40
C PRO A 158 -12.04 -9.04 -6.03
N ILE A 159 -11.39 -7.90 -5.77
CA ILE A 159 -10.48 -7.76 -4.62
C ILE A 159 -10.94 -6.63 -3.68
N GLU A 160 -10.83 -5.35 -4.03
CA GLU A 160 -11.14 -4.26 -3.08
C GLU A 160 -12.63 -3.89 -3.03
N THR A 161 -13.09 -3.38 -1.88
CA THR A 161 -14.48 -2.92 -1.68
C THR A 161 -14.67 -1.41 -1.82
N TYR A 162 -13.62 -0.63 -2.07
CA TYR A 162 -13.65 0.85 -2.08
C TYR A 162 -14.67 1.47 -3.06
N GLN A 163 -15.10 0.74 -4.07
CA GLN A 163 -16.09 1.22 -5.04
C GLN A 163 -17.54 1.09 -4.53
N ASP A 164 -17.79 0.23 -3.53
CA ASP A 164 -19.06 0.17 -2.83
C ASP A 164 -19.02 1.12 -1.63
N LYS A 165 -19.39 2.38 -1.85
CA LYS A 165 -19.47 3.36 -0.75
C LYS A 165 -20.78 3.28 0.02
N LEU A 166 -21.69 2.36 -0.36
CA LEU A 166 -23.01 2.22 0.26
C LEU A 166 -22.96 1.26 1.45
N PHE A 167 -22.34 0.10 1.24
CA PHE A 167 -22.17 -0.95 2.24
C PHE A 167 -20.71 -1.34 2.50
N GLY A 168 -19.79 -1.06 1.57
CA GLY A 168 -18.39 -1.49 1.69
C GLY A 168 -18.18 -3.00 1.57
N ILE A 169 -19.11 -3.71 0.90
CA ILE A 169 -19.12 -5.18 0.85
C ILE A 169 -18.74 -5.71 -0.54
N LYS A 170 -19.17 -5.03 -1.61
CA LYS A 170 -18.99 -5.52 -2.98
C LYS A 170 -17.54 -5.35 -3.43
N ARG A 171 -16.93 -6.44 -3.88
CA ARG A 171 -15.56 -6.43 -4.37
C ARG A 171 -15.53 -6.12 -5.87
N ALA A 172 -14.68 -5.19 -6.27
CA ALA A 172 -14.51 -4.78 -7.66
C ALA A 172 -13.38 -5.58 -8.34
N PHE A 173 -13.57 -5.93 -9.62
CA PHE A 173 -12.53 -6.57 -10.43
C PHE A 173 -11.33 -5.64 -10.60
N GLN A 174 -10.14 -6.18 -10.39
CA GLN A 174 -8.89 -5.48 -10.67
C GLN A 174 -7.81 -6.49 -11.02
N ALA A 175 -6.67 -5.99 -11.49
CA ALA A 175 -5.50 -6.80 -11.73
C ALA A 175 -4.24 -5.96 -11.60
N ASN A 176 -3.18 -6.57 -11.12
CA ASN A 176 -1.86 -5.97 -11.01
C ASN A 176 -0.82 -7.04 -11.41
N LEU A 177 -0.26 -6.89 -12.61
CA LEU A 177 0.77 -7.75 -13.21
C LEU A 177 2.14 -7.10 -13.01
N ARG A 178 3.06 -7.90 -12.49
CA ARG A 178 4.34 -7.45 -11.93
C ARG A 178 5.47 -8.36 -12.39
N ILE A 179 6.67 -7.79 -12.42
CA ILE A 179 7.92 -8.55 -12.46
C ILE A 179 8.77 -8.22 -11.24
N THR A 180 9.52 -9.19 -10.72
CA THR A 180 10.48 -8.97 -9.64
C THR A 180 11.52 -7.94 -10.06
N ASP A 181 11.81 -7.02 -9.15
CA ASP A 181 12.87 -6.04 -9.23
C ASP A 181 13.92 -6.37 -8.17
N ASP A 182 15.19 -6.36 -8.56
CA ASP A 182 16.29 -6.74 -7.68
C ASP A 182 16.73 -5.57 -6.77
N VAL A 183 16.08 -4.40 -6.88
CA VAL A 183 16.38 -3.23 -6.06
C VAL A 183 16.29 -3.57 -4.58
N ASP A 184 17.45 -3.50 -3.92
CA ASP A 184 17.61 -3.69 -2.47
C ASP A 184 17.15 -5.06 -1.92
N SER A 185 16.92 -6.04 -2.81
CA SER A 185 16.31 -7.34 -2.47
C SER A 185 17.11 -8.15 -1.43
N ASN A 186 18.44 -8.01 -1.43
CA ASN A 186 19.33 -8.70 -0.49
C ASN A 186 19.17 -8.25 0.97
N ASN A 187 18.61 -7.06 1.22
CA ASN A 187 18.52 -6.48 2.56
C ASN A 187 17.16 -6.75 3.24
N ILE A 188 16.17 -7.24 2.49
CA ILE A 188 14.79 -7.48 2.97
C ILE A 188 14.76 -8.37 4.22
N GLY A 189 15.54 -9.46 4.24
CA GLY A 189 15.59 -10.37 5.39
C GLY A 189 16.05 -9.67 6.67
N GLU A 190 17.07 -8.82 6.57
CA GLU A 190 17.58 -8.03 7.68
C GLU A 190 16.58 -6.96 8.17
N TYR A 191 15.80 -6.37 7.25
CA TYR A 191 14.71 -5.44 7.62
C TYR A 191 13.64 -6.15 8.45
N ILE A 192 13.19 -7.32 8.00
CA ILE A 192 12.17 -8.13 8.69
C ILE A 192 12.69 -8.54 10.08
N ASP A 193 13.91 -9.05 10.16
CA ASP A 193 14.49 -9.50 11.45
C ASP A 193 14.63 -8.37 12.46
N LEU A 194 15.04 -7.17 12.01
CA LEU A 194 15.10 -5.98 12.88
C LEU A 194 13.72 -5.48 13.27
N ALA A 195 12.72 -5.53 12.39
CA ALA A 195 11.35 -5.17 12.72
C ALA A 195 10.80 -6.09 13.83
N TYR A 196 11.02 -7.40 13.74
CA TYR A 196 10.65 -8.33 14.82
C TYR A 196 11.42 -8.07 16.11
N ALA A 197 12.72 -7.77 16.02
CA ALA A 197 13.52 -7.43 17.20
C ALA A 197 12.99 -6.16 17.90
N LEU A 198 12.63 -5.13 17.12
CA LEU A 198 12.05 -3.88 17.62
C LEU A 198 10.68 -4.14 18.29
N ALA A 199 9.80 -4.90 17.65
CA ALA A 199 8.50 -5.25 18.22
C ALA A 199 8.61 -6.12 19.48
N ALA A 200 9.58 -7.04 19.54
CA ALA A 200 9.79 -7.92 20.68
C ALA A 200 10.36 -7.20 21.91
N TYR A 201 11.25 -6.22 21.73
CA TYR A 201 11.79 -5.40 22.83
C TYR A 201 10.68 -4.80 23.70
N SER A 202 9.59 -4.45 23.06
CA SER A 202 8.46 -3.77 23.70
C SER A 202 7.51 -4.71 24.44
N ARG A 203 7.60 -6.02 24.18
CA ARG A 203 6.89 -7.05 24.95
C ARG A 203 7.61 -7.44 26.23
N GLN A 204 8.81 -6.92 26.53
CA GLN A 204 9.57 -7.28 27.73
C GLN A 204 8.79 -7.09 29.06
N ASN A 205 7.72 -6.30 29.05
CA ASN A 205 6.82 -6.10 30.20
C ASN A 205 5.44 -6.80 30.09
N LYS A 206 5.14 -7.53 29.00
CA LYS A 206 3.91 -8.32 28.81
C LYS A 206 4.24 -9.81 28.84
N ALA A 207 3.50 -10.62 29.61
CA ALA A 207 3.70 -12.07 29.77
C ALA A 207 3.27 -12.92 28.55
N GLU A 208 3.20 -12.33 27.35
CA GLU A 208 2.71 -13.01 26.15
C GLU A 208 3.90 -13.53 25.30
N SER A 209 3.84 -14.82 24.92
CA SER A 209 4.83 -15.46 24.06
C SER A 209 4.85 -14.80 22.68
N ALA A 210 6.03 -14.71 22.07
CA ALA A 210 6.16 -14.29 20.68
C ALA A 210 5.28 -15.13 19.75
N SER A 211 4.66 -14.47 18.76
CA SER A 211 4.13 -15.17 17.60
C SER A 211 5.28 -15.98 17.00
N SER A 212 5.10 -17.30 16.94
CA SER A 212 6.10 -18.22 16.36
C SER A 212 6.12 -18.17 14.83
N GLN A 213 5.32 -17.31 14.21
CA GLN A 213 5.10 -17.31 12.77
C GLN A 213 5.63 -16.02 12.16
N ARG A 214 6.96 -15.97 11.95
CA ARG A 214 7.61 -15.00 11.06
C ARG A 214 7.21 -15.27 9.60
N LYS A 215 5.95 -15.00 9.25
CA LYS A 215 5.38 -15.26 7.92
C LYS A 215 5.14 -13.95 7.19
N VAL A 216 6.21 -13.24 6.87
CA VAL A 216 6.17 -12.05 6.02
C VAL A 216 6.95 -12.34 4.76
N ILE A 217 6.28 -12.27 3.61
CA ILE A 217 6.90 -12.26 2.29
C ILE A 217 6.89 -10.82 1.80
N VAL A 218 8.05 -10.31 1.39
CA VAL A 218 8.15 -9.02 0.73
C VAL A 218 8.58 -9.27 -0.71
N ARG A 219 7.87 -8.67 -1.65
CA ARG A 219 8.28 -8.62 -3.06
C ARG A 219 8.50 -7.17 -3.45
N VAL A 220 9.67 -6.90 -3.99
CA VAL A 220 9.98 -5.65 -4.68
C VAL A 220 9.79 -5.94 -6.16
N ASP A 221 8.88 -5.21 -6.79
CA ASP A 221 8.41 -5.51 -8.14
C ASP A 221 8.28 -4.22 -8.98
N ARG A 222 8.47 -4.34 -10.29
CA ARG A 222 8.02 -3.36 -11.28
C ARG A 222 6.64 -3.74 -11.79
N VAL A 223 5.71 -2.79 -11.82
CA VAL A 223 4.39 -3.03 -12.41
C VAL A 223 4.49 -2.99 -13.92
N VAL A 224 4.08 -4.07 -14.59
CA VAL A 224 4.01 -4.17 -16.06
C VAL A 224 2.67 -3.61 -16.56
N ALA A 225 1.58 -4.07 -15.97
CA ALA A 225 0.24 -3.61 -16.31
C ALA A 225 -0.69 -3.72 -15.11
N MET A 226 -1.67 -2.82 -15.04
CA MET A 226 -2.69 -2.85 -14.00
C MET A 226 -4.05 -2.41 -14.52
N SER A 227 -5.09 -2.82 -13.81
CA SER A 227 -6.46 -2.44 -14.09
C SER A 227 -7.29 -2.24 -12.83
N GLY A 228 -8.44 -1.60 -12.96
CA GLY A 228 -9.34 -1.34 -11.85
C GLY A 228 -8.77 -0.28 -10.90
N TRP A 229 -8.98 -0.46 -9.59
CA TRP A 229 -8.58 0.51 -8.57
C TRP A 229 -7.07 0.84 -8.61
N HIS A 230 -6.22 -0.15 -8.89
CA HIS A 230 -4.78 0.08 -9.04
C HIS A 230 -4.48 1.08 -10.17
N ALA A 231 -5.18 0.99 -11.30
CA ALA A 231 -4.98 1.91 -12.43
C ALA A 231 -5.51 3.33 -12.14
N ASP A 232 -6.49 3.47 -11.24
CA ASP A 232 -7.03 4.77 -10.83
C ASP A 232 -6.12 5.51 -9.84
N LEU A 233 -5.49 4.80 -8.89
CA LEU A 233 -4.72 5.42 -7.79
C LEU A 233 -3.21 5.29 -7.92
N THR A 234 -2.70 4.30 -8.66
CA THR A 234 -1.27 4.00 -8.80
C THR A 234 -0.52 3.96 -7.46
N PRO A 235 -0.90 3.06 -6.53
CA PRO A 235 -0.29 3.01 -5.20
C PRO A 235 1.22 2.70 -5.25
N ARG A 236 1.98 3.05 -4.21
CA ARG A 236 3.42 2.72 -4.07
C ARG A 236 3.67 1.28 -3.61
N SER A 237 2.72 0.75 -2.86
CA SER A 237 2.81 -0.55 -2.19
C SER A 237 1.42 -1.16 -2.04
N SER A 238 1.36 -2.43 -1.65
CA SER A 238 0.15 -3.07 -1.15
C SER A 238 0.51 -4.12 -0.11
N ASN A 239 -0.34 -4.25 0.91
CA ASN A 239 -0.14 -5.17 2.02
C ASN A 239 -1.35 -6.11 2.14
N TYR A 240 -1.09 -7.41 2.19
CA TYR A 240 -2.10 -8.45 2.26
C TYR A 240 -1.84 -9.42 3.42
N PRO A 241 -2.88 -9.99 4.04
CA PRO A 241 -4.30 -9.68 3.82
C PRO A 241 -4.67 -8.30 4.37
N ALA A 242 -5.64 -7.63 3.73
CA ALA A 242 -6.13 -6.33 4.20
C ALA A 242 -6.87 -6.45 5.56
N ASP A 243 -7.51 -7.60 5.81
CA ASP A 243 -8.19 -7.91 7.05
C ASP A 243 -7.18 -8.48 8.07
N ILE A 244 -6.92 -7.73 9.13
CA ILE A 244 -5.98 -8.11 10.19
C ILE A 244 -6.36 -9.43 10.89
N SER A 245 -7.63 -9.82 10.91
CA SER A 245 -8.05 -11.10 11.50
C SER A 245 -7.46 -12.30 10.74
N GLN A 246 -7.07 -12.10 9.48
CA GLN A 246 -6.49 -13.12 8.60
C GLN A 246 -4.96 -13.09 8.62
N ILE A 247 -4.33 -12.15 9.34
CA ILE A 247 -2.88 -11.96 9.33
C ILE A 247 -2.10 -13.21 9.78
N ALA A 248 -2.74 -14.08 10.57
CA ALA A 248 -2.18 -15.37 11.01
C ALA A 248 -1.96 -16.37 9.85
N LEU A 249 -2.60 -16.17 8.69
CA LEU A 249 -2.36 -16.95 7.48
C LEU A 249 -1.01 -16.65 6.82
N GLY A 250 -0.38 -15.53 7.22
CA GLY A 250 0.82 -14.96 6.63
C GLY A 250 0.51 -13.61 5.99
N SER A 251 1.55 -12.80 5.82
CA SER A 251 1.46 -11.48 5.20
C SER A 251 2.33 -11.41 3.96
N LYS A 252 1.85 -10.67 2.97
CA LYS A 252 2.59 -10.36 1.76
C LYS A 252 2.58 -8.85 1.48
N ILE A 253 3.76 -8.27 1.48
CA ILE A 253 4.01 -6.88 1.11
C ILE A 253 4.49 -6.87 -0.34
N LEU A 254 3.90 -6.00 -1.16
CA LEU A 254 4.31 -5.70 -2.52
C LEU A 254 4.79 -4.26 -2.58
N ILE A 255 5.99 -4.03 -3.10
CA ILE A 255 6.58 -2.70 -3.32
C ILE A 255 6.68 -2.46 -4.83
N TYR A 256 6.15 -1.33 -5.31
CA TYR A 256 6.05 -1.01 -6.73
C TYR A 256 7.06 0.07 -7.12
N THR A 257 8.26 -0.34 -7.53
CA THR A 257 9.39 0.60 -7.73
C THR A 257 9.05 1.69 -8.75
N ASN A 258 8.50 1.33 -9.91
CA ASN A 258 8.12 2.33 -10.92
C ASN A 258 6.98 3.27 -10.46
N ASN A 259 6.05 2.83 -9.61
CA ASN A 259 5.05 3.75 -9.05
C ASN A 259 5.66 4.70 -8.00
N ILE A 260 6.63 4.24 -7.22
CA ILE A 260 7.40 5.09 -6.30
C ILE A 260 8.13 6.17 -7.11
N LEU A 261 8.77 5.80 -8.22
CA LEU A 261 9.50 6.73 -9.07
C LEU A 261 8.63 7.82 -9.73
N LEU A 262 7.37 7.52 -10.06
CA LEU A 262 6.42 8.53 -10.55
C LEU A 262 6.20 9.66 -9.54
N ILE A 263 6.24 9.35 -8.25
CA ILE A 263 6.09 10.32 -7.16
C ILE A 263 7.44 10.98 -6.85
N GLN A 264 8.53 10.24 -6.99
CA GLN A 264 9.88 10.66 -6.64
C GLN A 264 10.34 11.90 -7.41
N GLU A 265 9.78 12.18 -8.59
CA GLU A 265 10.10 13.39 -9.33
C GLU A 265 9.73 14.65 -8.54
N ALA A 266 8.51 14.71 -8.00
CA ALA A 266 8.06 15.84 -7.19
C ALA A 266 8.88 15.96 -5.89
N ILE A 267 9.23 14.84 -5.26
CA ILE A 267 10.06 14.79 -4.06
C ILE A 267 11.47 15.30 -4.36
N SER A 268 12.05 14.91 -5.49
CA SER A 268 13.38 15.36 -5.92
C SER A 268 13.41 16.87 -6.16
N ARG A 269 12.33 17.46 -6.71
CA ARG A 269 12.17 18.91 -6.82
C ARG A 269 12.05 19.60 -5.44
N ILE A 270 11.35 18.98 -4.50
CA ILE A 270 11.31 19.46 -3.11
C ILE A 270 12.73 19.49 -2.51
N ILE A 271 13.49 18.40 -2.67
CA ILE A 271 14.87 18.30 -2.18
C ILE A 271 15.73 19.42 -2.79
N SER A 272 15.69 19.61 -4.11
CA SER A 272 16.53 20.61 -4.78
C SER A 272 16.18 22.04 -4.42
N ASP A 273 14.89 22.33 -4.28
CA ASP A 273 14.42 23.71 -4.18
C ASP A 273 14.31 24.16 -2.72
N LEU A 274 13.85 23.28 -1.82
CA LEU A 274 13.55 23.65 -0.45
C LEU A 274 14.67 23.36 0.54
N PHE A 275 15.50 22.34 0.35
CA PHE A 275 16.50 21.99 1.34
C PHE A 275 17.82 22.77 1.11
N VAL A 276 18.43 23.25 2.19
CA VAL A 276 19.78 23.83 2.17
C VAL A 276 20.78 22.69 2.30
N LEU A 277 21.25 22.18 1.15
CA LEU A 277 22.15 21.02 1.06
C LEU A 277 23.47 21.35 0.36
N THR A 278 24.46 20.47 0.50
CA THR A 278 25.72 20.60 -0.23
C THR A 278 25.53 20.22 -1.71
N SER A 279 26.43 20.68 -2.59
CA SER A 279 26.40 20.28 -4.00
C SER A 279 26.51 18.78 -4.20
N ASN A 280 27.22 18.07 -3.31
CA ASN A 280 27.32 16.61 -3.37
C ASN A 280 25.97 15.95 -3.03
N ASP A 281 25.28 16.44 -2.01
CA ASP A 281 23.96 15.91 -1.61
C ASP A 281 22.94 16.05 -2.76
N LEU A 282 22.89 17.24 -3.38
CA LEU A 282 22.01 17.54 -4.50
C LEU A 282 22.30 16.71 -5.77
N ALA A 283 23.51 16.17 -5.91
CA ALA A 283 23.91 15.35 -7.05
C ALA A 283 23.58 13.86 -6.86
N ASN A 284 23.14 13.43 -5.67
CA ASN A 284 22.79 12.03 -5.44
C ASN A 284 21.45 11.66 -6.09
N ASN A 285 21.31 10.37 -6.41
CA ASN A 285 20.02 9.78 -6.73
C ASN A 285 19.33 9.29 -5.46
N TYR A 286 18.11 9.76 -5.21
CA TYR A 286 17.28 9.42 -4.05
C TYR A 286 16.28 8.26 -4.32
N ASP A 287 16.24 7.71 -5.52
CA ASP A 287 15.34 6.60 -5.91
C ASP A 287 15.45 5.40 -4.96
N LEU A 288 16.67 4.98 -4.63
CA LEU A 288 16.91 3.87 -3.71
C LEU A 288 16.45 4.21 -2.28
N SER A 289 16.60 5.46 -1.86
CA SER A 289 16.11 5.94 -0.56
C SER A 289 14.59 5.87 -0.49
N ALA A 290 13.89 6.28 -1.56
CA ALA A 290 12.43 6.22 -1.64
C ALA A 290 11.90 4.77 -1.58
N VAL A 291 12.55 3.85 -2.32
CA VAL A 291 12.22 2.42 -2.26
C VAL A 291 12.47 1.86 -0.86
N ARG A 292 13.60 2.19 -0.22
CA ARG A 292 13.93 1.76 1.14
C ARG A 292 12.92 2.26 2.16
N ILE A 293 12.51 3.53 2.10
CA ILE A 293 11.55 4.12 3.05
C ILE A 293 10.20 3.44 2.91
N CYS A 294 9.69 3.32 1.69
CA CYS A 294 8.43 2.61 1.45
C CYS A 294 8.51 1.16 1.95
N THR A 295 9.60 0.45 1.66
CA THR A 295 9.80 -0.94 2.10
C THR A 295 9.87 -1.07 3.62
N LEU A 296 10.64 -0.22 4.28
CA LEU A 296 10.83 -0.24 5.73
C LEU A 296 9.54 0.12 6.47
N HIS A 297 8.78 1.10 5.96
CA HIS A 297 7.46 1.45 6.47
C HIS A 297 6.52 0.23 6.46
N GLU A 298 6.35 -0.40 5.30
CA GLU A 298 5.41 -1.53 5.15
C GLU A 298 5.80 -2.73 6.01
N ILE A 299 7.11 -3.02 6.11
CA ILE A 299 7.63 -4.09 6.97
C ILE A 299 7.35 -3.74 8.44
N ALA A 300 7.66 -2.52 8.87
CA ALA A 300 7.46 -2.10 10.25
C ALA A 300 5.99 -2.16 10.65
N GLU A 301 5.09 -1.67 9.80
CA GLU A 301 3.65 -1.70 10.03
C GLU A 301 3.12 -3.14 10.12
N THR A 302 3.49 -3.98 9.15
CA THR A 302 3.05 -5.39 9.09
C THR A 302 3.50 -6.17 10.31
N VAL A 303 4.78 -6.05 10.68
CA VAL A 303 5.32 -6.75 11.85
C VAL A 303 4.68 -6.22 13.13
N SER A 304 4.46 -4.92 13.25
CA SER A 304 3.77 -4.35 14.40
C SER A 304 2.33 -4.89 14.53
N LYS A 305 1.57 -5.00 13.43
CA LYS A 305 0.24 -5.62 13.40
C LYS A 305 0.26 -7.11 13.77
N GLN A 306 1.28 -7.86 13.35
CA GLN A 306 1.41 -9.27 13.70
C GLN A 306 1.77 -9.50 15.17
N GLU A 307 2.63 -8.64 15.73
CA GLU A 307 3.15 -8.78 17.09
C GLU A 307 2.24 -8.15 18.15
N HIS A 308 1.45 -7.15 17.78
CA HIS A 308 0.57 -6.40 18.67
C HIS A 308 -0.86 -6.25 18.14
N PRO A 309 -1.52 -7.28 17.60
CA PRO A 309 -2.81 -7.14 16.90
C PRO A 309 -3.94 -6.58 17.77
N LYS A 310 -3.88 -6.78 19.09
CA LYS A 310 -4.89 -6.29 20.05
C LYS A 310 -4.68 -4.83 20.46
N ASP A 311 -3.52 -4.27 20.15
CA ASP A 311 -3.17 -2.89 20.54
C ASP A 311 -3.70 -1.87 19.51
N TYR A 312 -4.15 -2.33 18.33
CA TYR A 312 -4.79 -1.54 17.28
C TYR A 312 -6.31 -1.39 17.50
N GLY A 313 -6.89 -0.33 16.93
CA GLY A 313 -8.34 -0.08 16.89
C GLY A 313 -8.90 0.70 18.10
N ASN A 314 -8.02 1.18 18.99
CA ASN A 314 -8.41 1.84 20.24
C ASN A 314 -8.20 3.37 20.20
N PHE A 315 -7.62 3.92 19.13
CA PHE A 315 -7.28 5.33 19.02
C PHE A 315 -8.36 6.17 18.34
N GLY A 316 -9.44 5.57 17.83
CA GLY A 316 -10.58 6.31 17.27
C GLY A 316 -10.22 7.06 15.99
N GLN A 317 -10.56 8.35 15.89
CA GLN A 317 -10.38 9.12 14.65
C GLN A 317 -8.92 9.40 14.26
N ILE A 318 -7.98 9.23 15.20
CA ILE A 318 -6.55 9.45 14.98
C ILE A 318 -5.78 8.16 14.72
N GLU A 319 -6.46 7.00 14.72
CA GLU A 319 -5.85 5.68 14.54
C GLU A 319 -5.00 5.62 13.28
N ASP A 320 -5.58 5.97 12.13
CA ASP A 320 -4.88 5.88 10.85
C ASP A 320 -3.64 6.80 10.85
N SER A 321 -3.77 8.06 11.32
CA SER A 321 -2.62 8.97 11.34
C SER A 321 -1.53 8.52 12.30
N PHE A 322 -1.90 7.96 13.44
CA PHE A 322 -0.98 7.45 14.45
C PHE A 322 -0.23 6.20 13.98
N THR A 323 -0.95 5.25 13.37
CA THR A 323 -0.37 3.99 12.90
C THR A 323 0.61 4.22 11.75
N GLU A 324 0.30 5.12 10.82
CA GLU A 324 1.20 5.60 9.77
C GLU A 324 2.47 6.24 10.35
N LEU A 325 2.32 7.17 11.31
CA LEU A 325 3.46 7.84 11.95
C LEU A 325 4.35 6.83 12.70
N ASN A 326 3.73 5.88 13.39
CA ASN A 326 4.44 4.82 14.10
C ASN A 326 5.23 3.92 13.14
N ALA A 327 4.65 3.55 11.99
CA ALA A 327 5.32 2.77 10.96
C ALA A 327 6.51 3.53 10.33
N ASP A 328 6.34 4.81 10.00
CA ASP A 328 7.42 5.66 9.48
C ASP A 328 8.59 5.75 10.47
N MET A 329 8.31 6.08 11.74
CA MET A 329 9.34 6.23 12.76
C MET A 329 10.05 4.90 13.06
N ALA A 330 9.31 3.78 13.09
CA ALA A 330 9.89 2.46 13.25
C ALA A 330 10.76 2.06 12.03
N GLY A 331 10.33 2.39 10.81
CA GLY A 331 11.10 2.19 9.58
C GLY A 331 12.43 2.94 9.61
N LEU A 332 12.42 4.22 10.01
CA LEU A 332 13.65 5.02 10.17
C LEU A 332 14.55 4.47 11.28
N LYS A 333 13.97 3.94 12.36
CA LYS A 333 14.73 3.27 13.43
C LYS A 333 15.41 2.00 12.92
N ILE A 334 14.71 1.18 12.14
CA ILE A 334 15.29 -0.02 11.51
C ILE A 334 16.45 0.38 10.58
N ALA A 335 16.28 1.41 9.75
CA ALA A 335 17.37 1.95 8.92
C ALA A 335 18.59 2.39 9.73
N SER A 336 18.40 3.02 10.90
CA SER A 336 19.52 3.40 11.76
C SER A 336 20.32 2.17 12.27
N TYR A 337 19.63 1.06 12.56
CA TYR A 337 20.29 -0.19 12.96
C TYR A 337 21.04 -0.85 11.80
N GLN A 338 20.58 -0.67 10.56
CA GLN A 338 21.30 -1.14 9.37
C GLN A 338 22.66 -0.44 9.21
N VAL A 339 22.77 0.82 9.62
CA VAL A 339 24.06 1.53 9.68
C VAL A 339 24.99 0.87 10.70
N LEU A 340 24.47 0.54 11.89
CA LEU A 340 25.25 -0.12 12.94
C LEU A 340 25.73 -1.52 12.54
N LYS A 341 24.94 -2.23 11.71
CA LYS A 341 25.30 -3.54 11.14
C LYS A 341 26.23 -3.44 9.92
N GLY A 342 26.50 -2.25 9.40
CA GLY A 342 27.32 -2.05 8.20
C GLY A 342 26.63 -2.41 6.88
N VAL A 343 25.31 -2.62 6.90
CA VAL A 343 24.50 -2.86 5.68
C VAL A 343 24.24 -1.53 4.97
N PHE A 344 23.99 -0.46 5.74
CA PHE A 344 23.91 0.91 5.22
C PHE A 344 25.16 1.69 5.58
N SER A 345 25.60 2.58 4.69
CA SER A 345 26.56 3.61 5.07
C SER A 345 25.86 4.76 5.81
N ALA A 346 26.63 5.58 6.53
CA ALA A 346 26.10 6.82 7.09
C ALA A 346 25.56 7.78 6.01
N GLY A 347 26.12 7.71 4.79
CA GLY A 347 25.65 8.44 3.62
C GLY A 347 24.27 7.96 3.17
N ASP A 348 24.07 6.65 3.06
CA ASP A 348 22.76 6.06 2.72
C ASP A 348 21.68 6.53 3.68
N TYR A 349 21.96 6.50 4.99
CA TYR A 349 21.00 6.92 6.00
C TYR A 349 20.71 8.43 5.96
N LYS A 350 21.73 9.25 5.66
CA LYS A 350 21.51 10.69 5.41
C LYS A 350 20.57 10.93 4.24
N LEU A 351 20.80 10.24 3.11
CA LEU A 351 19.93 10.38 1.93
C LEU A 351 18.51 9.92 2.21
N LEU A 352 18.38 8.81 2.94
CA LEU A 352 17.10 8.30 3.44
C LEU A 352 16.37 9.36 4.27
N ILE A 353 17.02 9.97 5.26
CA ILE A 353 16.38 10.99 6.10
C ILE A 353 15.97 12.24 5.29
N ILE A 354 16.77 12.68 4.32
CA ILE A 354 16.40 13.80 3.45
C ILE A 354 15.20 13.44 2.56
N GLU A 355 15.18 12.24 1.99
CA GLU A 355 14.05 11.74 1.18
C GLU A 355 12.76 11.70 2.01
N PHE A 356 12.81 11.09 3.20
CA PHE A 356 11.68 11.02 4.12
C PHE A 356 11.13 12.42 4.46
N LEU A 357 11.99 13.37 4.79
CA LEU A 357 11.56 14.73 5.11
C LEU A 357 10.92 15.44 3.91
N ALA A 358 11.43 15.19 2.71
CA ALA A 358 10.86 15.73 1.48
C ALA A 358 9.51 15.08 1.13
N ASP A 359 9.37 13.76 1.27
CA ASP A 359 8.08 13.07 1.11
C ASP A 359 7.08 13.50 2.19
N ALA A 360 7.52 13.74 3.43
CA ALA A 360 6.64 14.26 4.48
C ALA A 360 6.08 15.65 4.14
N LEU A 361 6.89 16.54 3.56
CA LEU A 361 6.41 17.85 3.07
C LEU A 361 5.43 17.69 1.90
N ARG A 362 5.71 16.76 0.98
CA ARG A 362 4.80 16.42 -0.12
C ARG A 362 3.48 15.87 0.42
N GLY A 363 3.54 14.90 1.33
CA GLY A 363 2.39 14.24 1.93
C GLY A 363 1.51 15.21 2.72
N TRP A 364 2.12 16.16 3.44
CA TRP A 364 1.40 17.24 4.10
C TRP A 364 0.59 18.09 3.10
N ILE A 365 1.24 18.66 2.07
CA ILE A 365 0.57 19.56 1.13
C ILE A 365 -0.46 18.84 0.25
N TYR A 366 -0.13 17.61 -0.17
CA TYR A 366 -1.04 16.78 -0.93
C TYR A 366 -2.26 16.37 -0.10
N GLY A 367 -2.07 15.97 1.16
CA GLY A 367 -3.16 15.65 2.08
C GLY A 367 -4.04 16.86 2.41
N LYS A 368 -3.47 18.07 2.48
CA LYS A 368 -4.21 19.32 2.67
C LYS A 368 -5.11 19.65 1.48
N ALA A 369 -4.63 19.44 0.25
CA ALA A 369 -5.38 19.75 -0.97
C ALA A 369 -6.51 18.74 -1.30
N ASN A 370 -6.48 17.53 -0.71
CA ASN A 370 -7.43 16.46 -1.02
C ASN A 370 -8.47 16.25 0.10
N ALA A 371 -9.73 16.05 -0.27
CA ALA A 371 -10.79 15.67 0.67
C ALA A 371 -10.77 14.16 0.96
N GLY A 372 -11.31 13.76 2.13
CA GLY A 372 -11.51 12.36 2.50
C GLY A 372 -10.31 11.71 3.19
N GLY A 373 -10.10 10.40 2.98
CA GLY A 373 -9.11 9.59 3.69
C GLY A 373 -7.64 10.02 3.50
N LEU A 374 -7.34 10.78 2.45
CA LEU A 374 -5.98 11.31 2.23
C LEU A 374 -5.61 12.46 3.17
N ARG A 375 -6.59 13.09 3.83
CA ARG A 375 -6.35 14.13 4.85
C ARG A 375 -5.63 13.57 6.08
N VAL A 376 -5.80 12.27 6.35
CA VAL A 376 -5.15 11.56 7.47
C VAL A 376 -3.62 11.65 7.38
N PHE A 377 -3.06 11.52 6.18
CA PHE A 377 -1.61 11.67 5.95
C PHE A 377 -1.11 13.09 6.25
N SER A 378 -1.98 14.10 6.14
CA SER A 378 -1.61 15.48 6.45
C SER A 378 -1.26 15.64 7.93
N ASP A 379 -2.08 15.06 8.84
CA ASP A 379 -1.84 15.18 10.28
C ASP A 379 -0.60 14.38 10.71
N THR A 380 -0.40 13.18 10.16
CA THR A 380 0.81 12.36 10.34
C THR A 380 2.09 13.16 10.09
N TYR A 381 2.21 13.75 8.89
CA TYR A 381 3.45 14.43 8.51
C TYR A 381 3.63 15.78 9.22
N LYS A 382 2.54 16.50 9.53
CA LYS A 382 2.62 17.71 10.36
C LYS A 382 3.24 17.41 11.72
N VAL A 383 2.86 16.31 12.37
CA VAL A 383 3.38 15.97 13.70
C VAL A 383 4.90 15.86 13.70
N ILE A 384 5.48 15.06 12.81
CA ILE A 384 6.95 14.90 12.76
C ILE A 384 7.65 16.19 12.33
N LEU A 385 7.14 16.90 11.31
CA LEU A 385 7.76 18.13 10.83
C LEU A 385 7.76 19.23 11.90
N ASN A 386 6.61 19.48 12.55
CA ASN A 386 6.50 20.47 13.62
C ASN A 386 7.27 20.06 14.87
N TYR A 387 7.34 18.77 15.18
CA TYR A 387 8.16 18.29 16.29
C TYR A 387 9.64 18.64 16.05
N LEU A 388 10.17 18.34 14.86
CA LEU A 388 11.56 18.65 14.52
C LEU A 388 11.82 20.18 14.42
N LEU A 389 10.84 20.97 13.99
CA LEU A 389 10.92 22.43 13.98
C LEU A 389 10.97 23.02 15.39
N GLN A 390 10.11 22.53 16.30
CA GLN A 390 10.10 22.97 17.71
C GLN A 390 11.44 22.65 18.38
N GLU A 391 11.99 21.47 18.11
CA GLU A 391 13.26 21.01 18.67
C GLU A 391 14.49 21.57 17.92
N SER A 392 14.29 22.49 16.96
CA SER A 392 15.36 23.13 16.17
C SER A 392 16.23 22.18 15.34
N ALA A 393 15.81 20.93 15.15
CA ALA A 393 16.42 19.98 14.24
C ALA A 393 16.11 20.30 12.77
N LEU A 394 14.98 20.95 12.54
CA LEU A 394 14.67 21.65 11.30
C LEU A 394 14.54 23.15 11.57
N LYS A 395 14.98 23.98 10.62
CA LYS A 395 14.77 25.43 10.67
C LYS A 395 14.36 25.95 9.31
N ILE A 396 13.35 26.82 9.29
CA ILE A 396 12.96 27.57 8.10
C ILE A 396 13.72 28.90 8.13
N ASN A 397 14.59 29.13 7.16
CA ASN A 397 15.38 30.35 7.07
C ASN A 397 14.59 31.50 6.41
N SER A 398 15.23 32.67 6.25
CA SER A 398 14.60 33.87 5.68
C SER A 398 14.15 33.72 4.22
N ASP A 399 14.71 32.75 3.49
CA ASP A 399 14.39 32.49 2.09
C ASP A 399 13.31 31.41 1.93
N SER A 400 12.62 31.05 3.03
CA SER A 400 11.68 29.92 3.08
C SER A 400 12.31 28.63 2.58
N LYS A 401 13.56 28.36 2.99
CA LYS A 401 14.26 27.08 2.81
C LYS A 401 14.48 26.37 4.14
N LEU A 402 14.61 25.05 4.08
CA LEU A 402 14.77 24.16 5.21
C LEU A 402 16.26 23.86 5.44
N GLU A 403 16.76 24.26 6.59
CA GLU A 403 18.05 23.83 7.13
C GLU A 403 17.83 22.59 8.00
N VAL A 404 18.71 21.60 7.86
CA VAL A 404 18.59 20.29 8.52
C VAL A 404 19.81 20.04 9.41
N ASP A 405 19.58 19.98 10.72
CA ASP A 405 20.56 19.40 11.66
C ASP A 405 20.31 17.90 11.76
N LEU A 406 21.07 17.13 10.98
CA LEU A 406 20.94 15.68 10.91
C LEU A 406 21.13 15.01 12.28
N SER A 407 22.02 15.51 13.14
CA SER A 407 22.24 14.90 14.45
C SER A 407 21.01 15.09 15.35
N GLY A 408 20.42 16.29 15.29
CA GLY A 408 19.13 16.59 15.90
C GLY A 408 18.04 15.67 15.36
N VAL A 409 17.89 15.58 14.03
CA VAL A 409 16.86 14.73 13.40
C VAL A 409 16.97 13.28 13.85
N TYR A 410 18.18 12.70 13.84
CA TYR A 410 18.38 11.32 14.28
C TYR A 410 17.96 11.11 15.74
N THR A 411 18.29 12.06 16.61
CA THR A 411 17.95 12.02 18.04
C THR A 411 16.43 12.08 18.25
N TYR A 412 15.77 13.03 17.61
CA TYR A 412 14.35 13.27 17.83
C TYR A 412 13.44 12.25 17.13
N VAL A 413 13.84 11.71 15.97
CA VAL A 413 13.18 10.54 15.37
C VAL A 413 13.24 9.34 16.32
N ASP A 414 14.38 9.08 16.97
CA ASP A 414 14.49 7.98 17.94
C ASP A 414 13.61 8.18 19.17
N ILE A 415 13.59 9.40 19.72
CA ILE A 415 12.72 9.77 20.85
C ILE A 415 11.25 9.58 20.47
N LEU A 416 10.84 10.09 19.29
CA LEU A 416 9.47 9.98 18.84
C LEU A 416 9.06 8.52 18.60
N ASN A 417 9.90 7.73 17.93
CA ASN A 417 9.70 6.29 17.74
C ASN A 417 9.44 5.58 19.08
N LYS A 418 10.29 5.84 20.09
CA LYS A 418 10.12 5.24 21.43
C LYS A 418 8.80 5.64 22.09
N ASN A 419 8.40 6.91 21.98
CA ASN A 419 7.15 7.41 22.55
C ASN A 419 5.93 6.80 21.86
N LEU A 420 5.87 6.83 20.52
CA LEU A 420 4.77 6.26 19.74
C LEU A 420 4.60 4.77 20.03
N HIS A 421 5.70 4.04 20.08
CA HIS A 421 5.65 2.63 20.40
C HIS A 421 5.14 2.37 21.82
N THR A 422 5.53 3.20 22.79
CA THR A 422 5.00 3.14 24.16
C THR A 422 3.50 3.38 24.19
N TYR A 423 3.01 4.37 23.45
CA TYR A 423 1.58 4.69 23.37
C TYR A 423 0.78 3.57 22.71
N LEU A 424 1.31 2.94 21.66
CA LEU A 424 0.69 1.79 21.00
C LEU A 424 0.50 0.64 22.00
N VAL A 425 1.59 0.16 22.60
CA VAL A 425 1.57 -1.02 23.48
C VAL A 425 0.73 -0.79 24.75
N ALA A 426 0.70 0.45 25.26
CA ALA A 426 -0.12 0.83 26.40
C ALA A 426 -1.58 1.15 26.05
N GLN A 427 -1.92 1.21 24.75
CA GLN A 427 -3.21 1.70 24.24
C GLN A 427 -3.55 3.10 24.81
N ASP A 428 -2.53 3.95 24.97
CA ASP A 428 -2.62 5.25 25.61
C ASP A 428 -3.15 6.31 24.64
N LYS A 429 -4.47 6.26 24.42
CA LYS A 429 -5.17 7.18 23.54
C LYS A 429 -4.97 8.65 23.92
N GLU A 430 -4.93 8.96 25.22
CA GLU A 430 -4.81 10.33 25.70
C GLU A 430 -3.44 10.93 25.32
N SER A 431 -2.36 10.17 25.45
CA SER A 431 -1.03 10.62 25.02
C SER A 431 -0.93 10.82 23.52
N VAL A 432 -1.57 9.95 22.72
CA VAL A 432 -1.63 10.15 21.25
C VAL A 432 -2.43 11.42 20.91
N GLU A 433 -3.60 11.62 21.51
CA GLU A 433 -4.41 12.84 21.32
C GLU A 433 -3.63 14.10 21.70
N LYS A 434 -2.88 14.09 22.81
CA LYS A 434 -2.03 15.21 23.22
C LYS A 434 -0.91 15.48 22.22
N LEU A 435 -0.25 14.44 21.71
CA LEU A 435 0.82 14.56 20.71
C LEU A 435 0.27 15.22 19.44
N PHE A 436 -0.83 14.71 18.90
CA PHE A 436 -1.43 15.23 17.67
C PHE A 436 -1.99 16.63 17.87
N SER A 437 -2.67 16.91 18.98
CA SER A 437 -3.16 18.26 19.31
C SER A 437 -2.02 19.28 19.37
N LYS A 438 -0.85 18.89 19.90
CA LYS A 438 0.30 19.79 20.01
C LYS A 438 0.97 20.08 18.66
N TYR A 439 1.11 19.08 17.79
CA TYR A 439 1.99 19.17 16.61
C TYR A 439 1.28 19.13 15.25
N SER A 440 -0.06 19.07 15.20
CA SER A 440 -0.81 19.07 13.92
C SER A 440 -1.14 20.48 13.38
N SER A 441 -0.60 21.55 13.99
CA SER A 441 -0.83 22.93 13.51
C SER A 441 -0.16 23.20 12.16
N GLU A 442 -0.76 24.09 11.36
CA GLU A 442 -0.19 24.57 10.09
C GLU A 442 0.67 25.83 10.27
N ASP A 443 0.67 26.46 11.45
CA ASP A 443 1.18 27.82 11.64
C ASP A 443 2.62 28.00 11.16
N ILE A 444 3.53 27.09 11.57
CA ILE A 444 4.94 27.17 11.19
C ILE A 444 5.14 26.73 9.73
N LEU A 445 4.44 25.66 9.32
CA LEU A 445 4.58 25.05 8.00
C LEU A 445 4.02 25.91 6.87
N SER A 446 3.01 26.75 7.15
CA SER A 446 2.41 27.70 6.20
C SER A 446 3.42 28.60 5.48
N LYS A 447 4.59 28.82 6.08
CA LYS A 447 5.73 29.55 5.49
C LYS A 447 6.33 28.88 4.25
N LEU A 448 6.12 27.57 4.10
CA LEU A 448 6.58 26.76 2.97
C LEU A 448 5.46 26.46 1.96
N GLU A 449 4.20 26.70 2.34
CA GLU A 449 2.99 26.23 1.65
C GLU A 449 2.97 26.62 0.17
N LYS A 450 3.02 27.93 -0.14
CA LYS A 450 2.97 28.41 -1.52
C LYS A 450 4.03 27.76 -2.41
N ARG A 451 5.24 27.62 -1.89
CA ARG A 451 6.35 27.04 -2.65
C ARG A 451 6.19 25.54 -2.85
N LEU A 452 5.65 24.83 -1.86
CA LEU A 452 5.29 23.43 -1.98
C LEU A 452 4.16 23.22 -2.99
N GLU A 453 3.14 24.07 -3.01
CA GLU A 453 2.06 24.02 -3.99
C GLU A 453 2.61 24.19 -5.42
N ASP A 454 3.48 25.18 -5.62
CA ASP A 454 4.13 25.46 -6.92
C ASP A 454 4.99 24.28 -7.41
N ILE A 455 5.61 23.52 -6.50
CA ILE A 455 6.44 22.35 -6.83
C ILE A 455 5.58 21.09 -7.06
N VAL A 456 4.65 20.80 -6.15
CA VAL A 456 3.90 19.54 -6.10
C VAL A 456 2.75 19.50 -7.10
N PHE A 457 2.05 20.62 -7.29
CA PHE A 457 0.90 20.71 -8.21
C PHE A 457 1.26 21.36 -9.54
N ARG A 458 2.57 21.48 -9.84
CA ARG A 458 3.05 21.94 -11.13
C ARG A 458 2.42 21.10 -12.23
N LYS A 459 1.60 21.72 -13.08
CA LYS A 459 1.14 21.09 -14.31
C LYS A 459 2.31 21.05 -15.28
N GLU A 460 2.63 19.85 -15.75
CA GLU A 460 3.56 19.64 -16.87
C GLU A 460 3.01 20.17 -18.19
#